data_AF-A0A535B9J8-F1
#
_entry.id   AF-A0A535B9J8-F1
#
_cell.length_a   1.000
_cell.length_b   1.000
_cell.length_c   1.000
_cell.angle_alpha   90.00
_cell.angle_beta   90.00
_cell.angle_gamma   90.00
#
_symmetry.space_group_name_H-M   'P 1'
#
loop_
_entity.id
_entity.type
_entity.pdbx_description
1 polymer ?
#
loop_
_entity_poly.entity_id
_entity_poly.type
_entity_poly.pdbx_seq_one_letter_code
_entity_poly.pdbx_strand_id
1 'polypeptide(L)'
;MNYWTGTQWQWADQGTPSGTTPWVTSAITFYKAPKQQIYAFVASQNGHLHVNYWNGTKWAWADQGTPSGTIVFSSPSVITYLDASKQWIYAFVAGENGHLCVNYWNGAKWTWTDLGTPPGTTVAQGLAISKVPPAAITFYRARKQRIYVFVVGGNGHLYVKY
;
A
#
# COMPACT_ATOMS: atom_id res chain seq x y z
N MET A 1 -21.07 7.95 -12.19
CA MET A 1 -20.17 6.93 -11.60
C MET A 1 -19.51 6.25 -12.78
N ASN A 2 -18.18 6.34 -12.89
CA ASN A 2 -17.48 5.89 -14.09
C ASN A 2 -17.01 4.45 -13.85
N TYR A 3 -17.72 3.51 -14.46
CA TYR A 3 -17.46 2.08 -14.39
C TYR A 3 -17.67 1.50 -15.79
N TRP A 4 -17.13 0.29 -16.02
CA TRP A 4 -17.41 -0.46 -17.23
C TRP A 4 -18.92 -0.60 -17.42
N THR A 5 -19.48 -0.06 -18.49
CA THR A 5 -20.94 -0.01 -18.70
C THR A 5 -21.53 -1.32 -19.20
N GLY A 6 -20.71 -2.38 -19.34
CA GLY A 6 -21.07 -3.58 -20.11
C GLY A 6 -20.65 -3.51 -21.58
N THR A 7 -20.32 -2.31 -22.08
CA THR A 7 -20.04 -2.07 -23.51
C THR A 7 -18.81 -1.20 -23.78
N GLN A 8 -18.43 -0.32 -22.85
CA GLN A 8 -17.26 0.55 -23.01
C GLN A 8 -16.52 0.85 -21.70
N TRP A 9 -15.21 1.01 -21.84
CA TRP A 9 -14.34 1.52 -20.79
C TRP A 9 -14.47 3.04 -20.74
N GLN A 10 -14.45 3.60 -19.54
CA GLN A 10 -14.57 5.05 -19.32
C GLN A 10 -13.44 5.51 -18.42
N TRP A 11 -12.80 6.62 -18.79
CA TRP A 11 -11.82 7.29 -17.96
C TRP A 11 -12.52 8.22 -16.96
N ALA A 12 -11.90 8.40 -15.79
CA ALA A 12 -12.38 9.30 -14.76
C ALA A 12 -11.18 9.95 -14.08
N ASP A 13 -10.99 11.25 -14.30
CA ASP A 13 -9.94 11.98 -13.61
C ASP A 13 -10.25 12.05 -12.11
N GLN A 14 -9.32 11.56 -11.29
CA GLN A 14 -9.41 11.62 -9.83
C GLN A 14 -8.65 12.84 -9.25
N GLY A 15 -8.07 13.67 -10.11
CA GLY A 15 -7.15 14.72 -9.73
C GLY A 15 -5.88 14.17 -9.07
N THR A 16 -5.21 15.02 -8.31
CA THR A 16 -4.02 14.66 -7.54
C THR A 16 -4.26 14.90 -6.04
N PRO A 17 -3.47 14.26 -5.16
CA PRO A 17 -3.37 14.74 -3.79
C PRO A 17 -2.92 16.21 -3.78
N SER A 18 -3.36 16.98 -2.77
CA SER A 18 -3.07 18.40 -2.68
C SER A 18 -1.56 18.67 -2.65
N GLY A 19 -1.07 19.55 -3.53
CA GLY A 19 0.32 20.02 -3.53
C GLY A 19 1.36 19.01 -4.02
N THR A 20 0.97 17.87 -4.59
CA THR A 20 1.91 16.88 -5.13
C THR A 20 1.32 16.09 -6.30
N THR A 21 2.15 15.29 -6.97
CA THR A 21 1.71 14.38 -8.03
C THR A 21 2.02 12.92 -7.67
N PRO A 22 1.06 12.00 -7.90
CA PRO A 22 1.31 10.57 -7.72
C PRO A 22 2.19 10.05 -8.86
N TRP A 23 3.06 9.09 -8.58
CA TRP A 23 3.92 8.49 -9.62
C TRP A 23 3.75 6.98 -9.78
N VAL A 24 3.10 6.30 -8.83
CA VAL A 24 2.78 4.85 -8.84
C VAL A 24 1.50 4.59 -8.04
N THR A 25 0.84 3.46 -8.28
CA THR A 25 -0.43 3.11 -7.61
C THR A 25 -0.53 1.63 -7.29
N SER A 26 -1.32 1.30 -6.26
CA SER A 26 -1.80 -0.04 -5.95
C SER A 26 -3.17 0.06 -5.29
N ALA A 27 -4.10 -0.87 -5.56
CA ALA A 27 -5.48 -0.74 -5.13
C ALA A 27 -6.05 -2.02 -4.55
N ILE A 28 -7.01 -1.87 -3.63
CA ILE A 28 -7.76 -2.95 -3.00
C ILE A 28 -9.25 -2.63 -2.96
N THR A 29 -10.05 -3.70 -2.80
CA THR A 29 -11.42 -3.60 -2.29
C THR A 29 -11.45 -3.90 -0.80
N PHE A 30 -12.26 -3.16 -0.06
CA PHE A 30 -12.48 -3.31 1.38
C PHE A 30 -13.98 -3.48 1.64
N TYR A 31 -14.35 -4.56 2.31
CA TYR A 31 -15.72 -4.83 2.69
C TYR A 31 -16.07 -4.11 3.99
N LYS A 32 -17.04 -3.19 3.88
CA LYS A 32 -17.64 -2.47 5.00
C LYS A 32 -19.15 -2.64 4.90
N ALA A 33 -19.67 -3.66 5.58
CA ALA A 33 -21.05 -4.11 5.47
C ALA A 33 -22.06 -2.93 5.48
N PRO A 34 -23.05 -2.91 4.57
CA PRO A 34 -23.33 -3.92 3.53
C PRO A 34 -22.60 -3.68 2.20
N LYS A 35 -21.64 -2.74 2.13
CA LYS A 35 -21.03 -2.28 0.87
C LYS A 35 -19.55 -2.66 0.78
N GLN A 36 -19.01 -2.60 -0.44
CA GLN A 36 -17.56 -2.55 -0.65
C GLN A 36 -17.12 -1.12 -0.94
N GLN A 37 -15.91 -0.79 -0.50
CA GLN A 37 -15.23 0.44 -0.79
C GLN A 37 -13.95 0.13 -1.57
N ILE A 38 -13.56 1.02 -2.46
CA ILE A 38 -12.30 0.94 -3.20
C ILE A 38 -11.32 1.92 -2.55
N TYR A 39 -10.09 1.46 -2.36
CA TYR A 39 -8.97 2.27 -1.91
C TYR A 39 -7.82 2.12 -2.92
N ALA A 40 -7.35 3.24 -3.46
CA ALA A 40 -6.17 3.31 -4.30
C ALA A 40 -5.07 4.07 -3.55
N PHE A 41 -3.95 3.41 -3.31
CA PHE A 41 -2.78 3.97 -2.63
C PHE A 41 -1.75 4.40 -3.65
N VAL A 42 -1.17 5.57 -3.46
CA VAL A 42 -0.16 6.14 -4.34
C VAL A 42 1.03 6.64 -3.55
N ALA A 43 2.23 6.41 -4.06
CA ALA A 43 3.39 7.19 -3.63
C ALA A 43 3.46 8.45 -4.48
N SER A 44 3.78 9.58 -3.85
CA SER A 44 3.82 10.89 -4.47
C SER A 44 5.21 11.50 -4.48
N GLN A 45 5.42 12.53 -5.30
CA GLN A 45 6.73 13.18 -5.46
C GLN A 45 7.25 13.87 -4.19
N ASN A 46 6.36 14.21 -3.26
CA ASN A 46 6.72 14.71 -1.93
C ASN A 46 7.23 13.62 -0.97
N GLY A 47 7.34 12.35 -1.42
CA GLY A 47 7.78 11.24 -0.58
C GLY A 47 6.70 10.65 0.33
N HIS A 48 5.46 11.12 0.24
CA HIS A 48 4.35 10.64 1.06
C HIS A 48 3.60 9.47 0.40
N LEU A 49 2.92 8.69 1.24
CA LEU A 49 1.83 7.80 0.81
C LEU A 49 0.52 8.58 0.87
N HIS A 50 -0.27 8.53 -0.20
CA HIS A 50 -1.64 9.04 -0.20
C HIS A 50 -2.62 7.92 -0.53
N VAL A 51 -3.87 8.08 -0.11
CA VAL A 51 -4.97 7.18 -0.47
C VAL A 51 -6.12 7.96 -1.09
N ASN A 52 -6.59 7.49 -2.25
CA ASN A 52 -7.83 7.91 -2.87
C ASN A 52 -8.89 6.85 -2.59
N TYR A 53 -10.02 7.25 -2.00
CA TYR A 53 -11.05 6.32 -1.57
C TYR A 53 -12.45 6.85 -1.83
N TRP A 54 -13.38 5.93 -2.06
CA TRP A 54 -14.79 6.26 -2.16
C TRP A 54 -15.41 6.35 -0.76
N ASN A 55 -15.85 7.54 -0.35
CA ASN A 55 -16.43 7.75 0.97
C ASN A 55 -17.92 7.37 1.06
N GLY A 56 -18.52 6.88 -0.05
CA GLY A 56 -19.94 6.58 -0.16
C GLY A 56 -20.70 7.52 -1.09
N THR A 57 -20.21 8.75 -1.28
CA THR A 57 -20.83 9.79 -2.13
C THR A 57 -19.87 10.40 -3.15
N LYS A 58 -18.58 10.50 -2.83
CA LYS A 58 -17.54 11.02 -3.71
C LYS A 58 -16.19 10.35 -3.44
N TRP A 59 -15.29 10.49 -4.41
CA TRP A 59 -13.88 10.20 -4.19
C TRP A 59 -13.25 11.28 -3.31
N ALA A 60 -12.33 10.86 -2.45
CA ALA A 60 -11.59 11.75 -1.56
C ALA A 60 -10.14 11.30 -1.45
N TRP A 61 -9.23 12.26 -1.38
CA TRP A 61 -7.82 12.05 -1.09
C TRP A 61 -7.56 12.21 0.41
N ALA A 62 -6.68 11.39 0.96
CA ALA A 62 -6.13 11.56 2.31
C ALA A 62 -4.62 11.30 2.29
N ASP A 63 -3.86 12.22 2.88
CA ASP A 63 -2.43 12.08 3.11
C ASP A 63 -2.19 11.12 4.29
N GLN A 64 -1.37 10.10 4.07
CA GLN A 64 -0.95 9.15 5.10
C GLN A 64 0.42 9.50 5.69
N GLY A 65 1.07 10.55 5.19
CA GLY A 65 2.39 10.99 5.61
C GLY A 65 3.48 10.03 5.15
N THR A 66 4.53 9.97 5.96
CA THR A 66 5.70 9.11 5.73
C THR A 66 5.92 8.16 6.91
N PRO A 67 6.60 7.02 6.70
CA PRO A 67 7.19 6.26 7.80
C PRO A 67 8.18 7.13 8.59
N SER A 68 8.34 6.84 9.88
CA SER A 68 9.27 7.59 10.74
C SER A 68 10.70 7.49 10.23
N GLY A 69 11.38 8.63 10.10
CA GLY A 69 12.80 8.70 9.72
C GLY A 69 13.13 8.42 8.25
N THR A 70 12.13 8.31 7.36
CA THR A 70 12.37 8.14 5.93
C THR A 70 11.16 8.60 5.10
N ILE A 71 11.25 8.50 3.78
CA ILE A 71 10.17 8.75 2.83
C ILE A 71 9.77 7.47 2.11
N VAL A 72 8.59 7.46 1.49
CA VAL A 72 8.14 6.37 0.64
C VAL A 72 8.91 6.40 -0.67
N PHE A 73 9.67 5.34 -0.95
CA PHE A 73 10.58 5.28 -2.10
C PHE A 73 10.19 4.23 -3.15
N SER A 74 9.26 3.34 -2.84
CA SER A 74 8.73 2.34 -3.78
C SER A 74 7.26 2.54 -4.11
N SER A 75 6.80 1.83 -5.14
CA SER A 75 5.38 1.51 -5.28
C SER A 75 4.85 0.82 -4.02
N PRO A 76 3.63 1.16 -3.57
CA PRO A 76 2.99 0.44 -2.48
C PRO A 76 2.51 -0.94 -2.94
N SER A 77 2.49 -1.89 -2.01
CA SER A 77 1.78 -3.16 -2.14
C SER A 77 0.70 -3.23 -1.08
N VAL A 78 -0.54 -3.17 -1.53
CA VAL A 78 -1.70 -3.11 -0.63
C VAL A 78 -2.49 -4.40 -0.64
N ILE A 79 -2.87 -4.82 0.56
CA ILE A 79 -3.70 -6.00 0.78
C ILE A 79 -4.79 -5.68 1.79
N THR A 80 -5.84 -6.49 1.75
CA THR A 80 -6.75 -6.59 2.89
C THR A 80 -6.46 -7.85 3.70
N TYR A 81 -6.62 -7.72 5.02
CA TYR A 81 -6.42 -8.78 5.98
C TYR A 81 -7.72 -8.98 6.77
N LEU A 82 -8.20 -10.22 6.83
CA LEU A 82 -9.41 -10.60 7.56
C LEU A 82 -9.02 -11.29 8.86
N ASP A 83 -9.35 -10.66 9.97
CA ASP A 83 -9.29 -11.25 11.31
C ASP A 83 -10.70 -11.45 11.85
N ALA A 84 -11.13 -12.72 11.93
CA ALA A 84 -12.51 -13.10 12.19
C ALA A 84 -13.50 -12.35 11.27
N SER A 85 -14.30 -11.44 11.82
CA SER A 85 -15.28 -10.63 11.09
C SER A 85 -14.81 -9.20 10.80
N LYS A 86 -13.56 -8.87 11.13
CA LYS A 86 -12.98 -7.54 10.93
C LYS A 86 -11.98 -7.58 9.80
N GLN A 87 -12.15 -6.67 8.84
CA GLN A 87 -11.21 -6.47 7.77
C GLN A 87 -10.31 -5.27 8.08
N TRP A 88 -9.06 -5.39 7.71
CA TRP A 88 -8.00 -4.41 7.89
C TRP A 88 -7.31 -4.15 6.55
N ILE A 89 -6.63 -3.01 6.43
CA ILE A 89 -5.86 -2.65 5.24
C ILE A 89 -4.39 -2.51 5.65
N TYR A 90 -3.48 -3.07 4.86
CA TYR A 90 -2.04 -2.93 5.03
C TYR A 90 -1.43 -2.47 3.71
N ALA A 91 -0.62 -1.42 3.75
CA ALA A 91 0.13 -0.87 2.63
C ALA A 91 1.63 -0.98 2.93
N PHE A 92 2.33 -1.86 2.20
CA PHE A 92 3.77 -2.09 2.36
C PHE A 92 4.55 -1.28 1.33
N VAL A 93 5.64 -0.66 1.76
CA VAL A 93 6.55 0.14 0.93
C VAL A 93 7.99 -0.10 1.34
N ALA A 94 8.94 0.15 0.44
CA ALA A 94 10.33 0.39 0.81
C ALA A 94 10.52 1.87 1.15
N GLY A 95 11.18 2.13 2.28
CA GLY A 95 11.70 3.44 2.62
C GLY A 95 12.97 3.77 1.86
N GLU A 96 13.29 5.06 1.69
CA GLU A 96 14.56 5.49 1.09
C GLU A 96 15.77 5.04 1.92
N ASN A 97 15.59 4.82 3.23
CA ASN A 97 16.59 4.21 4.11
C ASN A 97 16.80 2.70 3.89
N GLY A 98 16.11 2.09 2.92
CA GLY A 98 16.23 0.67 2.59
C GLY A 98 15.44 -0.25 3.52
N HIS A 99 14.56 0.26 4.35
CA HIS A 99 13.72 -0.55 5.24
C HIS A 99 12.39 -0.94 4.58
N LEU A 100 11.82 -2.06 5.00
CA LEU A 100 10.42 -2.36 4.75
C LEU A 100 9.58 -1.57 5.76
N CYS A 101 8.61 -0.80 5.30
CA CYS A 101 7.67 -0.10 6.17
C CYS A 101 6.23 -0.48 5.83
N VAL A 102 5.34 -0.37 6.81
CA VAL A 102 3.91 -0.62 6.64
C VAL A 102 3.08 0.52 7.20
N ASN A 103 2.10 0.98 6.42
CA ASN A 103 1.00 1.81 6.88
C ASN A 103 -0.25 0.94 6.94
N TYR A 104 -0.92 0.87 8.10
CA TYR A 104 -2.09 0.01 8.26
C TYR A 104 -3.24 0.70 8.99
N TRP A 105 -4.45 0.30 8.64
CA TRP A 105 -5.67 0.74 9.31
C TRP A 105 -6.01 -0.22 10.45
N ASN A 106 -6.03 0.27 11.68
CA ASN A 106 -6.35 -0.53 12.87
C ASN A 106 -7.80 -0.40 13.34
N GLY A 107 -8.67 0.21 12.53
CA GLY A 107 -10.10 0.41 12.86
C GLY A 107 -10.43 1.77 13.44
N ALA A 108 -9.44 2.48 13.95
CA ALA A 108 -9.59 3.81 14.49
C ALA A 108 -8.69 4.83 13.78
N LYS A 109 -7.45 4.44 13.45
CA LYS A 109 -6.47 5.32 12.81
C LYS A 109 -5.52 4.55 11.90
N TRP A 110 -4.91 5.28 10.99
CA TRP A 110 -3.75 4.83 10.24
C TRP A 110 -2.52 4.88 11.13
N THR A 111 -1.62 3.90 10.98
CA THR A 111 -0.39 3.82 11.77
C THR A 111 0.75 3.31 10.90
N TRP A 112 1.89 3.98 11.00
CA TRP A 112 3.14 3.53 10.40
C TRP A 112 3.91 2.61 11.34
N THR A 113 4.59 1.62 10.78
CA THR A 113 5.53 0.78 11.50
C THR A 113 6.70 0.45 10.59
N ASP A 114 7.90 0.66 11.11
CA ASP A 114 9.14 0.19 10.47
C ASP A 114 9.30 -1.31 10.76
N LEU A 115 9.40 -2.11 9.71
CA LEU A 115 9.62 -3.55 9.78
C LEU A 115 11.10 -3.90 9.60
N GLY A 116 12.00 -2.93 9.48
CA GLY A 116 13.44 -3.13 9.36
C GLY A 116 13.85 -3.70 8.01
N THR A 117 15.03 -4.33 7.98
CA THR A 117 15.63 -4.87 6.77
C THR A 117 15.72 -6.41 6.81
N PRO A 118 15.90 -7.06 5.66
CA PRO A 118 16.35 -8.45 5.64
C PRO A 118 17.77 -8.59 6.21
N PRO A 119 18.18 -9.77 6.72
CA PRO A 119 19.51 -9.96 7.29
C PRO A 119 20.62 -9.65 6.29
N GLY A 120 21.53 -8.75 6.68
CA GLY A 120 22.74 -8.42 5.90
C GLY A 120 22.49 -7.64 4.61
N THR A 121 21.31 -7.07 4.40
CA THR A 121 20.99 -6.29 3.18
C THR A 121 19.86 -5.29 3.45
N THR A 122 19.59 -4.39 2.50
CA THR A 122 18.40 -3.51 2.46
C THR A 122 17.28 -4.14 1.64
N VAL A 123 16.05 -3.64 1.80
CA VAL A 123 14.97 -3.76 0.82
C VAL A 123 15.32 -2.88 -0.37
N ALA A 124 15.35 -3.47 -1.57
CA ALA A 124 15.82 -2.86 -2.82
C ALA A 124 17.34 -2.61 -2.91
N GLN A 125 17.82 -2.63 -4.16
CA GLN A 125 19.21 -2.32 -4.51
C GLN A 125 19.47 -0.82 -4.38
N GLY A 126 20.66 -0.46 -3.88
CA GLY A 126 21.18 0.91 -3.77
C GLY A 126 21.42 1.62 -5.10
N LEU A 127 20.54 1.40 -6.08
CA LEU A 127 20.46 2.15 -7.31
C LEU A 127 19.30 3.12 -7.16
N ALA A 128 19.57 4.40 -7.42
CA ALA A 128 18.72 5.58 -7.22
C ALA A 128 17.35 5.58 -7.94
N ILE A 129 16.86 4.42 -8.38
CA ILE A 129 15.67 4.25 -9.23
C ILE A 129 14.94 2.92 -9.02
N SER A 130 15.33 2.05 -8.09
CA SER A 130 14.58 0.80 -7.88
C SER A 130 13.31 1.05 -7.06
N LYS A 131 12.27 1.55 -7.73
CA LYS A 131 10.89 1.75 -7.25
C LYS A 131 10.10 0.44 -7.13
N VAL A 132 10.82 -0.69 -7.04
CA VAL A 132 10.24 -2.04 -7.05
C VAL A 132 9.37 -2.20 -5.81
N PRO A 133 8.07 -2.49 -5.97
CA PRO A 133 7.20 -2.72 -4.83
C PRO A 133 7.62 -3.99 -4.07
N PRO A 134 7.48 -4.01 -2.73
CA PRO A 134 7.27 -5.26 -2.03
C PRO A 134 6.11 -6.05 -2.67
N ALA A 135 6.07 -7.37 -2.50
CA ALA A 135 4.92 -8.17 -2.92
C ALA A 135 4.25 -8.76 -1.68
N ALA A 136 3.14 -8.14 -1.25
CA ALA A 136 2.36 -8.60 -0.13
C ALA A 136 1.18 -9.48 -0.57
N ILE A 137 0.94 -10.56 0.16
CA ILE A 137 -0.23 -11.43 0.00
C ILE A 137 -0.77 -11.83 1.36
N THR A 138 -2.05 -12.23 1.39
CA THR A 138 -2.60 -12.98 2.51
C THR A 138 -2.69 -14.46 2.18
N PHE A 139 -2.46 -15.29 3.20
CA PHE A 139 -2.58 -16.74 3.11
C PHE A 139 -3.38 -17.26 4.29
N TYR A 140 -4.44 -18.03 4.01
CA TYR A 140 -5.29 -18.59 5.05
C TYR A 140 -4.75 -19.94 5.53
N ARG A 141 -4.40 -20.03 6.81
CA ARG A 141 -3.86 -21.25 7.44
C ARG A 141 -4.35 -21.40 8.87
N ALA A 142 -4.76 -22.61 9.25
CA ALA A 142 -5.16 -22.95 10.63
C ALA A 142 -6.21 -21.97 11.21
N ARG A 143 -7.24 -21.68 10.41
CA ARG A 143 -8.35 -20.76 10.73
C ARG A 143 -7.95 -19.30 10.94
N LYS A 144 -6.74 -18.90 10.56
CA LYS A 144 -6.27 -17.52 10.62
C LYS A 144 -5.69 -17.10 9.27
N GLN A 145 -5.94 -15.86 8.87
CA GLN A 145 -5.13 -15.29 7.80
C GLN A 145 -3.73 -14.94 8.35
N ARG A 146 -2.73 -15.05 7.47
CA ARG A 146 -1.36 -14.59 7.69
C ARG A 146 -0.98 -13.63 6.56
N ILE A 147 -0.07 -12.71 6.84
CA ILE A 147 0.49 -11.81 5.83
C ILE A 147 1.89 -12.30 5.49
N TYR A 148 2.20 -12.37 4.21
CA TYR A 148 3.56 -12.63 3.72
C TYR A 148 3.95 -11.46 2.81
N VAL A 149 5.14 -10.90 3.04
CA VAL A 149 5.67 -9.79 2.26
C VAL A 149 7.01 -10.19 1.69
N PHE A 150 7.08 -10.28 0.37
CA PHE A 150 8.29 -10.64 -0.36
C PHE A 150 9.02 -9.38 -0.82
N VAL A 151 10.34 -9.38 -0.69
CA VAL A 151 11.21 -8.29 -1.13
C VAL A 151 12.46 -8.84 -1.79
N VAL A 152 12.94 -8.18 -2.84
CA VAL A 152 14.28 -8.45 -3.38
C VAL A 152 15.26 -7.57 -2.62
N GLY A 153 16.22 -8.20 -1.94
CA GLY A 153 17.26 -7.53 -1.20
C GLY A 153 18.23 -6.80 -2.13
N GLY A 154 18.94 -5.81 -1.58
CA GLY A 154 20.04 -5.15 -2.28
C GLY A 154 21.12 -6.10 -2.83
N ASN A 155 21.29 -7.26 -2.20
CA ASN A 155 22.14 -8.35 -2.66
C ASN A 155 21.53 -9.24 -3.77
N GLY A 156 20.33 -8.92 -4.27
CA GLY A 156 19.64 -9.69 -5.31
C GLY A 156 18.89 -10.93 -4.85
N HIS A 157 18.92 -11.27 -3.56
CA HIS A 157 18.19 -12.42 -3.02
C HIS A 157 16.72 -12.08 -2.70
N LEU A 158 15.83 -13.06 -2.83
CA LEU A 158 14.44 -12.93 -2.41
C LEU A 158 14.31 -13.24 -0.91
N TYR A 159 13.63 -12.36 -0.18
CA TYR A 159 13.31 -12.52 1.23
C TYR A 159 11.81 -12.46 1.45
N VAL A 160 11.34 -13.10 2.54
CA VAL A 160 9.96 -13.02 2.98
C VAL A 160 9.89 -12.62 4.45
N LYS A 161 9.00 -11.68 4.77
CA LYS A 161 8.62 -11.33 6.14
C LYS A 161 7.19 -11.82 6.40
N TYR A 162 6.96 -12.44 7.56
CA TYR A 162 5.70 -13.10 7.94
C TYR A 162 5.45 -13.07 9.44
#